data_AF-A0A7Y7D0I4-F1
#
_entry.id   AF-A0A7Y7D0I4-F1
#
_cell.length_a   1.000
_cell.length_b   1.000
_cell.length_c   1.000
_cell.angle_alpha   90.00
_cell.angle_beta   90.00
_cell.angle_gamma   90.00
#
_symmetry.space_group_name_H-M   'P 1'
#
loop_
_entity.id
_entity.type
_entity.pdbx_description
1 polymer ?
#
loop_
_entity_poly.entity_id
_entity_poly.type
_entity_poly.pdbx_seq_one_letter_code
_entity_poly.pdbx_strand_id
1 'polypeptide(L)' 'MSDLYWLTDGQMAKLSPFFPKSHGKPRVDDRRVLSGIIFINRYGLR' A
#
# COMPACT_ATOMS: atom_id res chain seq x y z
N MET A 1 7.39 7.77 13.09
CA MET A 1 6.47 7.06 12.18
C MET A 1 7.14 6.68 10.85
N SER A 2 8.44 6.32 10.90
CA SER A 2 9.23 5.94 9.73
C SER A 2 9.24 4.43 9.47
N ASP A 3 8.88 3.61 10.48
CA ASP A 3 8.96 2.14 10.42
C ASP A 3 7.64 1.45 10.05
N LEU A 4 6.56 2.19 9.82
CA LEU A 4 5.21 1.64 9.57
C LEU A 4 4.91 1.35 8.10
N TYR A 5 5.67 1.96 7.17
CA TYR A 5 5.40 1.85 5.75
C TYR A 5 6.58 1.22 5.02
N TRP A 6 6.32 0.06 4.43
CA TRP A 6 7.33 -0.80 3.80
C TRP A 6 7.72 -0.33 2.39
N LEU A 7 7.02 0.68 1.88
CA LEU A 7 7.25 1.28 0.57
C LEU A 7 7.68 2.73 0.73
N THR A 8 8.73 3.10 -0.01
CA THR A 8 9.18 4.49 -0.20
C THR A 8 8.22 5.25 -1.11
N ASP A 9 8.23 6.58 -1.06
CA ASP A 9 7.37 7.41 -1.92
C ASP A 9 7.68 7.19 -3.42
N GLY A 10 8.95 6.95 -3.76
CA GLY A 10 9.36 6.62 -5.13
C GLY A 10 8.82 5.27 -5.61
N GLN A 11 8.70 4.27 -4.73
CA GLN A 11 8.05 3.00 -5.06
C GLN A 11 6.53 3.17 -5.18
N MET A 12 5.91 3.99 -4.31
CA MET A 12 4.50 4.34 -4.42
C MET A 12 4.17 5.03 -5.75
N ALA A 13 5.02 5.97 -6.19
CA ALA A 13 4.86 6.65 -7.47
C ALA A 13 4.90 5.68 -8.67
N LYS A 14 5.76 4.66 -8.61
CA LYS A 14 5.82 3.61 -9.64
C LYS A 14 4.56 2.72 -9.67
N LEU A 15 3.92 2.52 -8.52
CA LEU A 15 2.71 1.70 -8.40
C LEU A 15 1.42 2.46 -8.71
N SER A 16 1.41 3.78 -8.51
CA SER A 16 0.23 4.63 -8.69
C SER A 16 -0.52 4.45 -10.03
N PRO A 17 0.15 4.25 -11.19
CA PRO A 17 -0.56 4.04 -12.46
C PRO A 17 -1.40 2.75 -12.51
N PHE A 18 -1.08 1.76 -11.66
CA PHE A 18 -1.75 0.46 -11.63
C PHE A 18 -2.89 0.42 -10.61
N PHE A 19 -3.10 1.50 -9.85
CA PHE A 19 -4.19 1.54 -8.89
C PHE A 19 -5.54 1.61 -9.62
N PRO A 20 -6.53 0.81 -9.18
CA PRO A 20 -7.85 0.88 -9.79
C PRO A 20 -8.47 2.27 -9.64
N LYS A 21 -9.39 2.65 -10.53
CA LYS A 21 -10.12 3.91 -10.34
C LYS A 21 -11.00 3.81 -9.09
N SER A 22 -11.15 4.92 -8.38
CA SER A 22 -12.15 5.02 -7.31
C SER A 22 -13.54 4.93 -7.93
N HIS A 23 -14.37 3.98 -7.48
CA HIS A 23 -15.77 3.82 -7.92
C HIS A 23 -16.71 4.77 -7.15
N GLY A 24 -16.37 6.06 -7.07
CA GLY A 24 -17.17 7.07 -6.35
C GLY A 24 -17.02 7.04 -4.82
N LYS A 25 -16.09 6.23 -4.28
CA LYS A 25 -15.72 6.21 -2.86
C LYS A 25 -14.24 6.54 -2.68
N PRO A 26 -13.87 7.49 -1.81
CA PRO A 26 -12.46 7.82 -1.55
C PRO A 26 -11.66 6.55 -1.22
N ARG A 27 -10.46 6.44 -1.79
CA ARG A 27 -9.54 5.36 -1.44
C ARG A 27 -9.05 5.58 -0.01
N VAL A 28 -9.02 4.50 0.78
CA VAL A 28 -8.27 4.49 2.04
C VAL A 28 -6.78 4.58 1.71
N ASP A 29 -5.95 5.10 2.63
CA ASP A 29 -4.50 5.23 2.46
C ASP A 29 -3.86 3.98 1.82
N ASP A 30 -3.55 4.09 0.52
CA ASP A 30 -3.03 2.99 -0.30
C ASP A 30 -1.69 2.47 0.24
N ARG A 31 -0.91 3.35 0.88
CA ARG A 31 0.37 2.99 1.48
C ARG A 31 0.17 2.04 2.66
N ARG A 32 -0.91 2.23 3.43
CA ARG A 32 -1.28 1.36 4.55
C ARG A 32 -1.76 0.01 4.06
N VAL A 33 -2.61 -0.01 3.03
CA VAL A 33 -3.14 -1.24 2.43
C VAL A 33 -2.00 -2.10 1.87
N LEU A 34 -1.13 -1.51 1.06
CA LEU A 34 0.01 -2.23 0.48
C LEU A 34 0.99 -2.72 1.54
N SER A 35 1.23 -1.93 2.59
CA SER A 35 2.10 -2.36 3.70
C SER A 35 1.52 -3.59 4.42
N GLY A 36 0.20 -3.66 4.59
CA GLY A 36 -0.46 -4.86 5.13
C GLY A 36 -0.31 -6.09 4.22
N ILE A 37 -0.47 -5.93 2.91
CA ILE A 37 -0.28 -7.02 1.94
C ILE A 37 1.16 -7.54 1.97
N ILE A 38 2.14 -6.64 1.96
CA ILE A 38 3.57 -6.99 2.02
C ILE A 38 3.88 -7.72 3.33
N PHE A 39 3.31 -7.25 4.45
CA PHE A 39 3.49 -7.88 5.75
C PHE A 39 2.99 -9.33 5.74
N ILE A 40 1.77 -9.59 5.26
CA ILE A 40 1.23 -10.95 5.16
C ILE A 40 2.07 -11.82 4.23
N ASN A 41 2.50 -11.30 3.07
CA ASN A 41 3.33 -12.06 2.15
C ASN A 41 4.72 -12.41 2.73
N ARG A 42 5.26 -11.58 3.63
CA ARG A 42 6.58 -11.79 4.25
C ARG A 42 6.53 -12.62 5.53
N TYR A 43 5.47 -12.47 6.33
CA TYR A 43 5.40 -13.00 7.70
C TYR A 43 4.23 -13.96 7.95
N GLY A 44 3.32 -14.10 6.99
CA GLY A 44 2.12 -14.92 7.12
C GLY A 44 0.97 -14.23 7.87
N LEU A 45 -0.17 -14.93 7.95
CA LEU A 45 -1.29 -14.58 8.81
C LEU A 45 -1.02 -15.22 10.18
N ARG A 46 -0.80 -14.39 11.20
CA ARG A 46 -0.58 -14.85 12.58
C ARG A 46 -1.82 -14.61 13.42
#